data_AF-A0A5B8BTI1-F1
#
_entry.id   AF-A0A5B8BTI1-F1
#
_cell.length_a   1.000
_cell.length_b   1.000
_cell.length_c   1.000
_cell.angle_alpha   90.00
_cell.angle_beta   90.00
_cell.angle_gamma   90.00
#
_symmetry.space_group_name_H-M   'P 1'
#
loop_
_entity.id
_entity.type
_entity.pdbx_description
1 polymer ?
#
loop_
_entity_poly.entity_id
_entity_poly.type
_entity_poly.pdbx_seq_one_letter_code
_entity_poly.pdbx_strand_id
1 'polypeptide(L)'
;MKQLLVAALLALAALPGRADAPPQGSFMLGSYIWPEHVLPRSVVLTFEGEQMQLHFLYPLPLDHAACDREGVCEPRVQAATATARIDAGKLVLEAFEIDRDAAIEPSTVTHVGMPQDAVYTNFAISFLQMARFAPNAHGFTLDSAGTTLEFFEVRGDDALAIAALPVIFEQSIAKMAGCEVRALAPLLAETEPTEKEARFQRVVRGFGTSLDYDFAARRAAPRMAEPTEEERMQAAKLRAASGLPGMVAGIFRTSEDGGVDEFRAQMGLKMFRDDAEAFDAVVAAYGEALPDMIAFLRYVPTVPDRLNVDGLCADPSLGFMD
;
A
#
# COMPACT_ATOMS: atom_id res chain seq x y z
N MET A 1 -8.40 29.50 -49.43
CA MET A 1 -7.76 30.33 -48.38
C MET A 1 -8.69 30.80 -47.23
N LYS A 2 -9.97 30.40 -47.17
CA LYS A 2 -10.89 30.79 -46.07
C LYS A 2 -11.32 29.65 -45.12
N GLN A 3 -10.89 28.42 -45.36
CA GLN A 3 -11.31 27.24 -44.56
C GLN A 3 -10.28 26.77 -43.52
N LEU A 4 -9.03 27.24 -43.58
CA LEU A 4 -7.97 26.85 -42.63
C LEU A 4 -7.96 27.67 -41.33
N LEU A 5 -8.70 28.79 -41.27
CA LEU A 5 -8.75 29.64 -40.07
C LEU A 5 -9.82 29.22 -39.05
N VAL A 6 -10.81 28.41 -39.43
CA VAL A 6 -11.89 28.00 -38.52
C VAL A 6 -11.48 26.79 -37.66
N ALA A 7 -10.61 25.91 -38.17
CA ALA A 7 -10.12 24.76 -37.42
C ALA A 7 -9.09 25.14 -36.33
N ALA A 8 -8.27 26.17 -36.57
CA ALA A 8 -7.29 26.64 -35.58
C ALA A 8 -7.93 27.43 -34.42
N LEU A 9 -9.13 28.00 -34.62
CA LEU A 9 -9.86 28.73 -33.58
C LEU A 9 -10.78 27.83 -32.73
N LEU A 10 -11.12 26.62 -33.20
CA LEU A 10 -11.86 25.62 -32.42
C LEU A 10 -10.96 24.69 -31.59
N ALA A 11 -9.65 24.63 -31.87
CA ALA A 11 -8.67 23.92 -31.05
C ALA A 11 -8.16 24.75 -29.85
N LEU A 12 -8.44 26.05 -29.80
CA LEU A 12 -8.11 26.94 -28.67
C LEU A 12 -9.30 27.20 -27.71
N ALA A 13 -10.41 26.50 -27.89
CA ALA A 13 -11.60 26.61 -27.05
C ALA A 13 -11.79 25.42 -26.08
N ALA A 14 -10.79 24.55 -25.93
CA ALA A 14 -10.67 23.69 -24.76
C ALA A 14 -9.92 24.48 -23.68
N LEU A 15 -10.70 25.17 -22.85
CA LEU A 15 -10.23 26.07 -21.80
C LEU A 15 -9.10 25.48 -20.92
N PRO A 16 -8.09 26.29 -20.56
CA PRO A 16 -7.21 26.02 -19.43
C PRO A 16 -7.98 26.27 -18.14
N GLY A 17 -8.71 25.26 -17.65
CA GLY A 17 -9.46 25.34 -16.40
C GLY A 17 -8.92 24.45 -15.27
N ARG A 18 -7.78 23.78 -15.49
CA ARG A 18 -7.24 22.76 -14.57
C ARG A 18 -5.83 23.03 -14.04
N ALA A 19 -5.23 24.17 -14.37
CA ALA A 19 -3.86 24.47 -13.92
C ALA A 19 -3.78 24.84 -12.43
N ASP A 20 -4.88 25.27 -11.82
CA ASP A 20 -4.90 25.84 -10.45
C ASP A 20 -5.61 24.94 -9.41
N ALA A 21 -6.19 23.81 -9.83
CA ALA A 21 -6.83 22.87 -8.91
C ALA A 21 -5.84 21.75 -8.50
N PRO A 22 -5.84 21.32 -7.22
CA PRO A 22 -5.05 20.17 -6.80
C PRO A 22 -5.51 18.90 -7.54
N PRO A 23 -4.62 17.90 -7.68
CA PRO A 23 -5.00 16.59 -8.23
C PRO A 23 -6.12 15.98 -7.37
N GLN A 24 -6.87 15.01 -7.90
CA GLN A 24 -7.97 14.37 -7.18
C GLN A 24 -7.69 12.88 -7.01
N GLY A 25 -8.06 12.32 -5.87
CA GLY A 25 -7.79 10.92 -5.53
C GLY A 25 -6.59 10.74 -4.61
N SER A 26 -6.09 9.52 -4.52
CA SER A 26 -4.99 9.14 -3.63
C SER A 26 -3.71 8.91 -4.42
N PHE A 27 -2.59 9.37 -3.87
CA PHE A 27 -1.28 9.31 -4.50
C PHE A 27 -0.23 8.83 -3.52
N MET A 28 0.44 7.73 -3.84
CA MET A 28 1.47 7.11 -3.03
C MET A 28 2.85 7.59 -3.49
N LEU A 29 3.69 7.97 -2.53
CA LEU A 29 5.05 8.39 -2.78
C LEU A 29 5.88 7.23 -3.30
N GLY A 30 6.34 7.34 -4.55
CA GLY A 30 7.20 6.37 -5.21
C GLY A 30 8.68 6.67 -5.14
N SER A 31 9.10 7.72 -4.44
CA SER A 31 10.51 8.03 -4.18
C SER A 31 10.75 8.10 -2.68
N TYR A 32 11.54 7.19 -2.12
CA TYR A 32 11.88 7.28 -0.71
C TYR A 32 12.79 8.48 -0.47
N ILE A 33 12.41 9.31 0.49
CA ILE A 33 13.02 10.63 0.60
C ILE A 33 14.25 10.65 1.50
N TRP A 34 15.24 11.40 0.99
CA TRP A 34 16.41 12.02 1.59
C TRP A 34 17.58 11.11 2.00
N PRO A 35 18.80 11.33 1.43
CA PRO A 35 20.02 10.62 1.81
C PRO A 35 20.35 10.70 3.31
N GLU A 36 19.81 11.67 4.03
CA GLU A 36 20.17 11.99 5.42
C GLU A 36 19.07 11.67 6.45
N HIS A 37 17.84 11.36 6.03
CA HIS A 37 16.73 11.08 6.95
C HIS A 37 15.92 9.86 6.49
N VAL A 38 15.85 8.85 7.35
CA VAL A 38 15.04 7.64 7.13
C VAL A 38 13.58 7.99 7.45
N LEU A 39 12.74 8.18 6.42
CA LEU A 39 11.29 8.24 6.61
C LEU A 39 10.74 6.89 7.06
N PRO A 40 9.85 6.87 8.05
CA PRO A 40 9.57 5.65 8.77
C PRO A 40 8.77 4.62 7.96
N ARG A 41 8.10 4.98 6.84
CA ARG A 41 7.35 4.10 5.90
C ARG A 41 6.55 4.92 4.84
N SER A 42 5.79 4.25 3.96
CA SER A 42 5.16 4.81 2.74
C SER A 42 4.20 5.99 3.00
N VAL A 43 4.30 7.04 2.19
CA VAL A 43 3.49 8.27 2.29
C VAL A 43 2.37 8.24 1.26
N VAL A 44 1.15 8.59 1.67
CA VAL A 44 0.00 8.75 0.78
C VAL A 44 -0.62 10.13 0.98
N LEU A 45 -0.82 10.86 -0.12
CA LEU A 45 -1.58 12.10 -0.16
C LEU A 45 -2.94 11.81 -0.79
N THR A 46 -4.02 12.14 -0.10
CA THR A 46 -5.38 12.04 -0.65
C THR A 46 -5.96 13.43 -0.81
N PHE A 47 -6.53 13.71 -1.99
CA PHE A 47 -7.13 14.99 -2.32
C PHE A 47 -8.60 14.82 -2.68
N GLU A 48 -9.46 15.56 -1.98
CA GLU A 48 -10.90 15.60 -2.20
C GLU A 48 -11.36 17.07 -2.24
N GLY A 49 -11.59 17.57 -3.46
CA GLY A 49 -11.79 18.99 -3.68
C GLY A 49 -10.51 19.77 -3.32
N GLU A 50 -10.64 20.73 -2.41
CA GLU A 50 -9.50 21.48 -1.86
C GLU A 50 -8.92 20.82 -0.59
N GLN A 51 -9.53 19.76 -0.07
CA GLN A 51 -9.00 19.11 1.13
C GLN A 51 -7.89 18.12 0.75
N MET A 52 -6.75 18.23 1.44
CA MET A 52 -5.66 17.26 1.38
C MET A 52 -5.54 16.55 2.72
N GLN A 53 -5.36 15.24 2.68
CA GLN A 53 -5.00 14.42 3.83
C GLN A 53 -3.64 13.75 3.60
N LEU A 54 -2.78 13.84 4.60
CA LEU A 54 -1.50 13.14 4.67
C LEU A 54 -1.66 11.88 5.50
N HIS A 55 -1.43 10.73 4.88
CA HIS A 55 -1.45 9.43 5.52
C HIS A 55 -0.09 8.77 5.44
N PHE A 56 0.26 8.04 6.48
CA PHE A 56 1.37 7.09 6.45
C PHE A 56 0.81 5.66 6.47
N LEU A 57 1.36 4.79 5.61
CA LEU A 57 0.94 3.39 5.49
C LEU A 57 1.99 2.43 6.03
N TYR A 58 1.51 1.40 6.70
CA TYR A 58 2.27 0.51 7.53
C TYR A 58 1.78 -0.93 7.33
N PRO A 59 2.56 -1.78 6.65
CA PRO A 59 2.22 -3.20 6.51
C PRO A 59 2.57 -4.03 7.76
N LEU A 60 3.19 -3.40 8.76
CA LEU A 60 3.32 -3.94 10.11
C LEU A 60 2.87 -2.85 11.07
N PRO A 61 2.23 -3.17 12.21
CA PRO A 61 1.76 -2.18 13.15
C PRO A 61 2.85 -1.16 13.42
N LEU A 62 2.43 0.11 13.42
CA LEU A 62 3.28 1.24 13.70
C LEU A 62 4.00 1.01 15.02
N ASP A 63 3.24 0.81 16.09
CA ASP A 63 3.74 0.52 17.42
C ASP A 63 3.34 -0.90 17.82
N HIS A 64 4.29 -1.83 17.84
CA HIS A 64 4.00 -3.19 18.29
C HIS A 64 3.55 -3.19 19.75
N ALA A 65 4.12 -2.33 20.59
CA ALA A 65 3.76 -2.25 22.00
C ALA A 65 2.42 -1.54 22.24
N ALA A 66 2.01 -0.54 21.46
CA ALA A 66 0.68 0.07 21.53
C ALA A 66 -0.36 -0.77 20.79
N CYS A 67 0.00 -1.46 19.72
CA CYS A 67 -0.84 -2.50 19.13
C CYS A 67 -1.11 -3.60 20.17
N ASP A 68 -0.08 -4.06 20.90
CA ASP A 68 -0.22 -5.08 21.93
C ASP A 68 -0.94 -4.57 23.20
N ARG A 69 -0.67 -3.33 23.65
CA ARG A 69 -1.24 -2.76 24.89
C ARG A 69 -2.58 -2.06 24.71
N GLU A 70 -2.74 -1.32 23.63
CA GLU A 70 -3.86 -0.39 23.39
C GLU A 70 -4.78 -0.89 22.25
N GLY A 71 -4.31 -1.84 21.44
CA GLY A 71 -5.07 -2.42 20.33
C GLY A 71 -5.13 -1.54 19.09
N VAL A 72 -4.29 -0.51 19.02
CA VAL A 72 -4.21 0.40 17.88
C VAL A 72 -3.31 -0.22 16.82
N CYS A 73 -3.86 -1.18 16.07
CA CYS A 73 -3.16 -1.91 15.02
C CYS A 73 -3.70 -1.50 13.64
N GLU A 74 -3.70 -0.21 13.35
CA GLU A 74 -4.15 0.30 12.06
C GLU A 74 -2.98 0.34 11.05
N PRO A 75 -3.18 -0.16 9.82
CA PRO A 75 -2.18 -0.09 8.75
C PRO A 75 -2.04 1.31 8.16
N ARG A 76 -2.94 2.22 8.54
CA ARG A 76 -3.02 3.58 8.01
C ARG A 76 -3.20 4.54 9.16
N VAL A 77 -2.35 5.56 9.20
CA VAL A 77 -2.46 6.65 10.16
C VAL A 77 -2.56 7.97 9.42
N GLN A 78 -3.64 8.70 9.69
CA GLN A 78 -3.80 10.06 9.24
C GLN A 78 -2.89 10.95 10.11
N ALA A 79 -1.89 11.56 9.51
CA ALA A 79 -0.96 12.42 10.22
C ALA A 79 -1.38 13.90 10.17
N ALA A 80 -2.05 14.30 9.09
CA ALA A 80 -2.47 15.67 8.94
C ALA A 80 -3.57 15.89 7.92
N THR A 81 -4.22 17.05 8.03
CA THR A 81 -5.13 17.59 7.02
C THR A 81 -4.76 19.04 6.68
N ALA A 82 -5.06 19.45 5.44
CA ALA A 82 -4.82 20.80 4.96
C ALA A 82 -5.88 21.19 3.93
N THR A 83 -6.03 22.49 3.70
CA THR A 83 -6.58 23.01 2.44
C THR A 83 -5.44 23.16 1.44
N ALA A 84 -5.52 22.51 0.30
CA ALA A 84 -4.54 22.53 -0.77
C ALA A 84 -5.06 23.26 -2.01
N ARG A 85 -4.22 24.11 -2.59
CA ARG A 85 -4.46 24.74 -3.89
C ARG A 85 -3.17 24.79 -4.71
N ILE A 86 -3.29 24.92 -6.02
CA ILE A 86 -2.13 25.18 -6.88
C ILE A 86 -2.09 26.66 -7.21
N ASP A 87 -0.96 27.31 -6.90
CA ASP A 87 -0.73 28.73 -7.16
C ASP A 87 0.57 28.93 -7.91
N ALA A 88 0.48 29.46 -9.13
CA ALA A 88 1.63 29.65 -10.02
C ALA A 88 2.53 28.39 -10.13
N GLY A 89 1.89 27.21 -10.21
CA GLY A 89 2.58 25.92 -10.30
C GLY A 89 3.25 25.46 -8.99
N LYS A 90 2.85 25.99 -7.84
CA LYS A 90 3.28 25.53 -6.51
C LYS A 90 2.10 24.98 -5.74
N LEU A 91 2.35 23.91 -4.98
CA LEU A 91 1.38 23.42 -4.01
C LEU A 91 1.40 24.35 -2.79
N VAL A 92 0.27 24.99 -2.51
CA VAL A 92 0.09 25.85 -1.33
C VAL A 92 -0.84 25.15 -0.36
N LEU A 93 -0.38 24.98 0.88
CA LEU A 93 -1.15 24.39 1.97
C LEU A 93 -1.56 25.47 2.98
N GLU A 94 -2.87 25.56 3.26
CA GLU A 94 -3.51 26.47 4.20
C GLU A 94 -4.34 25.67 5.23
N ALA A 95 -4.81 26.33 6.29
CA ALA A 95 -5.68 25.74 7.33
C ALA A 95 -5.21 24.35 7.81
N PHE A 96 -3.92 24.26 8.11
CA PHE A 96 -3.24 23.01 8.34
C PHE A 96 -3.38 22.49 9.78
N GLU A 97 -3.79 21.23 9.94
CA GLU A 97 -3.97 20.57 11.23
C GLU A 97 -3.16 19.26 11.30
N ILE A 98 -2.28 19.14 12.30
CA ILE A 98 -1.54 17.91 12.61
C ILE A 98 -2.38 17.10 13.58
N ASP A 99 -2.61 15.84 13.26
CA ASP A 99 -3.11 14.87 14.22
C ASP A 99 -1.99 14.50 15.18
N ARG A 100 -2.07 14.99 16.41
CA ARG A 100 -1.05 14.74 17.46
C ARG A 100 -1.26 13.42 18.19
N ASP A 101 -2.39 12.78 17.96
CA ASP A 101 -2.72 11.46 18.51
C ASP A 101 -2.34 10.35 17.50
N ALA A 102 -1.88 10.72 16.30
CA ALA A 102 -1.28 9.84 15.32
C ALA A 102 -0.01 9.18 15.88
N ALA A 103 -0.14 7.95 16.37
CA ALA A 103 0.97 7.16 16.89
C ALA A 103 1.91 6.68 15.77
N ILE A 104 2.84 7.54 15.34
CA ILE A 104 3.89 7.20 14.37
C ILE A 104 5.12 6.70 15.13
N GLU A 105 5.22 5.39 15.36
CA GLU A 105 6.38 4.76 16.02
C GLU A 105 7.70 5.02 15.25
N PRO A 106 8.81 5.28 15.98
CA PRO A 106 10.12 5.49 15.40
C PRO A 106 10.64 4.33 14.55
N SER A 107 11.31 4.64 13.44
CA SER A 107 12.52 3.87 13.11
C SER A 107 13.57 4.18 14.19
N THR A 108 14.46 3.24 14.48
CA THR A 108 15.42 3.16 15.61
C THR A 108 16.38 4.35 15.84
N VAL A 109 16.16 5.52 15.25
CA VAL A 109 16.96 6.74 15.38
C VAL A 109 16.28 7.71 16.34
N THR A 110 16.68 7.71 17.60
CA THR A 110 16.28 8.73 18.59
C THR A 110 16.82 10.10 18.21
N HIS A 111 15.96 11.02 17.75
CA HIS A 111 16.21 12.46 17.88
C HIS A 111 15.81 12.91 19.28
N VAL A 112 16.79 13.37 20.07
CA VAL A 112 16.59 13.74 21.47
C VAL A 112 15.70 15.00 21.56
N GLY A 113 14.52 14.88 22.15
CA GLY A 113 13.73 16.02 22.63
C GLY A 113 12.54 16.49 21.79
N MET A 114 12.16 15.79 20.71
CA MET A 114 10.90 16.06 19.97
C MET A 114 10.09 14.78 19.77
N PRO A 115 8.74 14.84 19.82
CA PRO A 115 7.89 13.78 19.29
C PRO A 115 8.24 13.54 17.81
N GLN A 116 8.53 12.30 17.43
CA GLN A 116 9.07 11.97 16.10
C GLN A 116 8.01 12.01 14.99
N ASP A 117 6.77 11.71 15.34
CA ASP A 117 5.56 12.00 14.57
C ASP A 117 5.54 13.45 14.10
N ALA A 118 5.89 14.39 14.98
CA ALA A 118 6.02 15.80 14.61
C ALA A 118 7.23 16.03 13.69
N VAL A 119 8.36 15.33 13.85
CA VAL A 119 9.53 15.50 12.97
C VAL A 119 9.21 15.08 11.54
N TYR A 120 8.64 13.90 11.34
CA TYR A 120 8.33 13.38 10.00
C TYR A 120 7.19 14.14 9.33
N THR A 121 6.15 14.44 10.10
CA THR A 121 5.00 15.21 9.61
C THR A 121 5.43 16.63 9.27
N ASN A 122 6.10 17.36 10.19
CA ASN A 122 6.59 18.73 9.94
C ASN A 122 7.49 18.81 8.72
N PHE A 123 8.34 17.81 8.53
CA PHE A 123 9.24 17.78 7.39
C PHE A 123 8.52 17.54 6.07
N ALA A 124 7.61 16.55 6.02
CA ALA A 124 6.76 16.32 4.86
C ALA A 124 6.01 17.61 4.49
N ILE A 125 5.36 18.27 5.46
CA ILE A 125 4.63 19.52 5.23
C ILE A 125 5.54 20.63 4.72
N SER A 126 6.71 20.81 5.35
CA SER A 126 7.66 21.85 4.96
C SER A 126 8.11 21.67 3.51
N PHE A 127 8.31 20.42 3.09
CA PHE A 127 8.60 20.12 1.70
C PHE A 127 7.41 20.46 0.78
N LEU A 128 6.21 19.97 1.12
CA LEU A 128 4.99 20.18 0.32
C LEU A 128 4.71 21.67 0.09
N GLN A 129 4.87 22.53 1.11
CA GLN A 129 4.62 23.97 1.03
C GLN A 129 5.58 24.74 0.10
N MET A 130 6.77 24.20 -0.15
CA MET A 130 7.79 24.86 -0.97
C MET A 130 7.90 24.25 -2.37
N ALA A 131 7.22 23.13 -2.61
CA ALA A 131 7.40 22.35 -3.82
C ALA A 131 6.67 22.95 -5.02
N ARG A 132 7.36 22.93 -6.16
CA ARG A 132 6.73 23.12 -7.46
C ARG A 132 5.99 21.84 -7.83
N PHE A 133 4.75 22.00 -8.25
CA PHE A 133 3.88 20.93 -8.68
C PHE A 133 3.97 20.75 -10.19
N ALA A 134 4.20 19.52 -10.65
CA ALA A 134 4.13 19.18 -12.07
C ALA A 134 3.38 17.85 -12.26
N PRO A 135 2.23 17.83 -12.96
CA PRO A 135 1.53 16.58 -13.25
C PRO A 135 2.34 15.72 -14.23
N ASN A 136 2.19 14.39 -14.13
CA ASN A 136 2.80 13.43 -15.03
C ASN A 136 1.79 12.34 -15.44
N ALA A 137 2.22 11.34 -16.22
CA ALA A 137 1.34 10.31 -16.77
C ALA A 137 0.69 9.39 -15.72
N HIS A 138 1.30 9.27 -14.54
CA HIS A 138 0.88 8.33 -13.49
C HIS A 138 0.54 9.03 -12.17
N GLY A 139 0.51 10.37 -12.13
CA GLY A 139 0.34 11.16 -10.93
C GLY A 139 1.00 12.53 -11.06
N PHE A 140 1.97 12.85 -10.19
CA PHE A 140 2.66 14.14 -10.21
C PHE A 140 4.06 14.08 -9.57
N THR A 141 4.86 15.10 -9.84
CA THR A 141 6.10 15.38 -9.12
C THR A 141 5.98 16.64 -8.28
N LEU A 142 6.75 16.65 -7.19
CA LEU A 142 6.96 17.79 -6.31
C LEU A 142 8.45 18.12 -6.25
N ASP A 143 8.83 19.31 -6.70
CA ASP A 143 10.22 19.74 -6.82
C ASP A 143 10.56 20.87 -5.84
N SER A 144 11.51 20.64 -4.94
CA SER A 144 12.01 21.68 -4.01
C SER A 144 13.49 21.48 -3.70
N ALA A 145 14.26 22.58 -3.72
CA ALA A 145 15.67 22.61 -3.33
C ALA A 145 16.56 21.51 -3.94
N GLY A 146 16.33 21.14 -5.21
CA GLY A 146 17.10 20.09 -5.90
C GLY A 146 16.69 18.66 -5.55
N THR A 147 15.60 18.48 -4.81
CA THR A 147 14.95 17.18 -4.56
C THR A 147 13.64 17.12 -5.36
N THR A 148 13.44 16.00 -6.06
CA THR A 148 12.18 15.68 -6.76
C THR A 148 11.53 14.51 -6.05
N LEU A 149 10.27 14.66 -5.65
CA LEU A 149 9.43 13.56 -5.21
C LEU A 149 8.48 13.18 -6.30
N GLU A 150 8.26 11.89 -6.47
CA GLU A 150 7.30 11.37 -7.43
C GLU A 150 6.17 10.66 -6.69
N PHE A 151 4.94 11.07 -6.98
CA PHE A 151 3.72 10.52 -6.42
C PHE A 151 2.91 9.84 -7.52
N PHE A 152 2.51 8.60 -7.27
CA PHE A 152 1.78 7.74 -8.20
C PHE A 152 0.34 7.59 -7.74
N GLU A 153 -0.62 7.71 -8.66
CA GLU A 153 -2.03 7.44 -8.41
C GLU A 153 -2.19 6.01 -7.89
N VAL A 154 -2.95 5.85 -6.82
CA VAL A 154 -3.33 4.57 -6.22
C VAL A 154 -4.82 4.58 -5.93
N ARG A 155 -5.50 3.45 -6.14
CA ARG A 155 -6.96 3.35 -6.01
C ARG A 155 -7.35 2.46 -4.84
N GLY A 156 -8.27 2.94 -4.02
CA GLY A 156 -8.81 2.17 -2.88
C GLY A 156 -7.68 1.59 -2.02
N ASP A 157 -7.70 0.27 -1.86
CA ASP A 157 -6.76 -0.46 -1.00
C ASP A 157 -5.46 -0.88 -1.74
N ASP A 158 -5.27 -0.49 -3.01
CA ASP A 158 -4.06 -0.81 -3.79
C ASP A 158 -2.78 -0.27 -3.10
N ALA A 159 -2.89 0.85 -2.38
CA ALA A 159 -1.74 1.40 -1.64
C ALA A 159 -1.24 0.47 -0.53
N LEU A 160 -2.16 -0.22 0.16
CA LEU A 160 -1.82 -1.21 1.18
C LEU A 160 -1.25 -2.49 0.56
N ALA A 161 -1.83 -2.92 -0.57
CA ALA A 161 -1.35 -4.05 -1.35
C ALA A 161 0.09 -3.85 -1.85
N ILE A 162 0.43 -2.65 -2.35
CA ILE A 162 1.80 -2.28 -2.73
C ILE A 162 2.72 -2.31 -1.51
N ALA A 163 2.28 -1.70 -0.40
CA ALA A 163 3.06 -1.66 0.84
C ALA A 163 3.30 -3.07 1.45
N ALA A 164 2.48 -4.07 1.12
CA ALA A 164 2.65 -5.43 1.60
C ALA A 164 3.86 -6.15 0.98
N LEU A 165 4.28 -5.77 -0.25
CA LEU A 165 5.31 -6.49 -1.01
C LEU A 165 6.64 -6.67 -0.23
N PRO A 166 7.24 -5.62 0.37
CA PRO A 166 8.48 -5.78 1.12
C PRO A 166 8.32 -6.67 2.36
N VAL A 167 7.14 -6.71 2.98
CA VAL A 167 6.89 -7.56 4.15
C VAL A 167 6.82 -9.03 3.74
N ILE A 168 6.09 -9.32 2.67
CA ILE A 168 5.91 -10.69 2.16
C ILE A 168 7.24 -11.32 1.74
N PHE A 169 8.13 -10.51 1.18
CA PHE A 169 9.44 -10.97 0.74
C PHE A 169 10.58 -10.67 1.72
N GLU A 170 10.26 -10.23 2.94
CA GLU A 170 11.24 -9.90 3.99
C GLU A 170 12.34 -8.91 3.52
N GLN A 171 11.98 -7.95 2.68
CA GLN A 171 12.89 -6.95 2.13
C GLN A 171 12.91 -5.66 2.94
N SER A 172 14.05 -4.97 2.89
CA SER A 172 14.20 -3.65 3.51
C SER A 172 13.47 -2.59 2.68
N ILE A 173 12.42 -1.99 3.25
CA ILE A 173 11.68 -0.86 2.67
C ILE A 173 12.63 0.30 2.28
N ALA A 174 13.61 0.60 3.15
CA ALA A 174 14.60 1.63 2.88
C ALA A 174 15.47 1.33 1.64
N LYS A 175 15.79 0.05 1.38
CA LYS A 175 16.54 -0.36 0.19
C LYS A 175 15.66 -0.40 -1.06
N MET A 176 14.40 -0.79 -0.93
CA MET A 176 13.42 -0.78 -2.02
C MET A 176 13.19 0.65 -2.53
N ALA A 177 13.26 1.65 -1.63
CA ALA A 177 13.28 3.07 -1.96
C ALA A 177 12.11 3.51 -2.88
N GLY A 178 10.92 2.92 -2.70
CA GLY A 178 9.72 3.20 -3.47
C GLY A 178 9.70 2.55 -4.86
N CYS A 179 10.65 1.68 -5.21
CA CYS A 179 10.64 0.98 -6.49
C CYS A 179 9.39 0.10 -6.66
N GLU A 180 8.90 -0.47 -5.56
CA GLU A 180 7.65 -1.22 -5.50
C GLU A 180 6.45 -0.36 -5.91
N VAL A 181 6.42 0.90 -5.50
CA VAL A 181 5.36 1.84 -5.88
C VAL A 181 5.49 2.20 -7.37
N ARG A 182 6.70 2.52 -7.83
CA ARG A 182 6.95 2.87 -9.24
C ARG A 182 6.60 1.72 -10.20
N ALA A 183 6.79 0.49 -9.76
CA ALA A 183 6.50 -0.69 -10.57
C ALA A 183 5.02 -1.11 -10.48
N LEU A 184 4.44 -1.11 -9.27
CA LEU A 184 3.11 -1.66 -9.04
C LEU A 184 1.97 -0.66 -9.21
N ALA A 185 2.16 0.63 -8.87
CA ALA A 185 1.08 1.61 -8.96
C ALA A 185 0.59 1.82 -10.41
N PRO A 186 1.48 2.00 -11.42
CA PRO A 186 1.04 2.07 -12.82
C PRO A 186 0.34 0.78 -13.28
N LEU A 187 0.87 -0.38 -12.87
CA LEU A 187 0.28 -1.67 -13.20
C LEU A 187 -1.15 -1.79 -12.64
N LEU A 188 -1.38 -1.41 -11.39
CA LEU A 188 -2.70 -1.51 -10.74
C LEU A 188 -3.70 -0.46 -11.25
N ALA A 189 -3.20 0.68 -11.77
CA ALA A 189 -4.02 1.72 -12.36
C ALA A 189 -4.54 1.39 -13.76
N GLU A 190 -3.91 0.43 -14.46
CA GLU A 190 -4.30 0.00 -15.80
C GLU A 190 -5.74 -0.55 -15.82
N THR A 191 -6.57 0.02 -16.69
CA THR A 191 -7.99 -0.30 -16.81
C THR A 191 -8.28 -1.37 -17.86
N GLU A 192 -7.36 -1.56 -18.81
CA GLU A 192 -7.45 -2.60 -19.83
C GLU A 192 -6.21 -3.52 -19.78
N PRO A 193 -5.92 -4.18 -18.65
CA PRO A 193 -4.75 -5.02 -18.51
C PRO A 193 -4.86 -6.24 -19.43
N THR A 194 -3.72 -6.71 -19.93
CA THR A 194 -3.63 -8.05 -20.51
C THR A 194 -4.02 -9.11 -19.48
N GLU A 195 -4.37 -10.32 -19.92
CA GLU A 195 -4.73 -11.41 -19.00
C GLU A 195 -3.64 -11.69 -17.96
N LYS A 196 -2.36 -11.63 -18.37
CA LYS A 196 -1.20 -11.82 -17.51
C LYS A 196 -1.06 -10.71 -16.47
N GLU A 197 -1.23 -9.46 -16.88
CA GLU A 197 -1.23 -8.32 -15.96
C GLU A 197 -2.41 -8.38 -15.00
N ALA A 198 -3.62 -8.66 -15.48
CA ALA A 198 -4.81 -8.82 -14.64
C ALA A 198 -4.62 -9.91 -13.58
N ARG A 199 -3.98 -11.02 -13.97
CA ARG A 199 -3.60 -12.10 -13.06
C ARG A 199 -2.66 -11.62 -11.96
N PHE A 200 -1.62 -10.88 -12.32
CA PHE A 200 -0.67 -10.37 -11.33
C PHE A 200 -1.24 -9.22 -10.49
N GLN A 201 -2.11 -8.36 -11.04
CA GLN A 201 -2.88 -7.39 -10.26
C GLN A 201 -3.69 -8.08 -9.16
N ARG A 202 -4.34 -9.23 -9.46
CA ARG A 202 -5.06 -10.03 -8.46
C ARG A 202 -4.13 -10.59 -7.38
N VAL A 203 -2.93 -11.06 -7.74
CA VAL A 203 -1.90 -11.47 -6.76
C VAL A 203 -1.58 -10.34 -5.80
N VAL A 204 -1.28 -9.15 -6.33
CA VAL A 204 -0.92 -7.98 -5.53
C VAL A 204 -2.06 -7.57 -4.60
N ARG A 205 -3.30 -7.48 -5.10
CA ARG A 205 -4.47 -7.16 -4.25
C ARG A 205 -4.71 -8.21 -3.16
N GLY A 206 -4.47 -9.49 -3.48
CA GLY A 206 -4.53 -10.57 -2.51
C GLY A 206 -3.47 -10.45 -1.39
N PHE A 207 -2.32 -9.83 -1.65
CA PHE A 207 -1.37 -9.45 -0.59
C PHE A 207 -1.98 -8.45 0.39
N GLY A 208 -2.75 -7.47 -0.10
CA GLY A 208 -3.54 -6.57 0.74
C GLY A 208 -4.52 -7.34 1.63
N THR A 209 -5.27 -8.29 1.07
CA THR A 209 -6.20 -9.13 1.84
C THR A 209 -5.50 -9.98 2.92
N SER A 210 -4.36 -10.60 2.61
CA SER A 210 -3.55 -11.32 3.60
C SER A 210 -3.11 -10.41 4.75
N LEU A 211 -2.76 -9.18 4.42
CA LEU A 211 -2.29 -8.20 5.37
C LEU A 211 -3.43 -7.70 6.28
N ASP A 212 -4.62 -7.44 5.73
CA ASP A 212 -5.82 -7.09 6.50
C ASP A 212 -6.17 -8.16 7.52
N TYR A 213 -6.03 -9.45 7.17
CA TYR A 213 -6.21 -10.55 8.11
C TYR A 213 -5.14 -10.58 9.21
N ASP A 214 -3.87 -10.27 8.89
CA ASP A 214 -2.82 -10.18 9.91
C ASP A 214 -3.11 -9.04 10.89
N PHE A 215 -3.53 -7.87 10.40
CA PHE A 215 -3.95 -6.75 11.23
C PHE A 215 -5.17 -7.08 12.09
N ALA A 216 -6.19 -7.69 11.50
CA ALA A 216 -7.35 -8.16 12.25
C ALA A 216 -6.95 -9.17 13.32
N ALA A 217 -6.05 -10.10 13.02
CA ALA A 217 -5.55 -11.08 13.97
C ALA A 217 -4.81 -10.44 15.15
N ARG A 218 -4.04 -9.37 14.90
CA ARG A 218 -3.35 -8.60 15.93
C ARG A 218 -4.32 -7.80 16.79
N ARG A 219 -5.32 -7.14 16.19
CA ARG A 219 -6.37 -6.42 16.96
C ARG A 219 -7.18 -7.35 17.86
N ALA A 220 -7.44 -8.56 17.37
CA ALA A 220 -8.13 -9.63 18.08
C ALA A 220 -7.21 -10.41 19.03
N ALA A 221 -5.88 -10.23 18.94
CA ALA A 221 -4.96 -10.88 19.85
C ALA A 221 -5.23 -10.36 21.28
N PRO A 222 -5.24 -11.25 22.28
CA PRO A 222 -5.74 -10.86 23.60
C PRO A 222 -4.75 -9.93 24.30
N ARG A 223 -5.28 -8.83 24.86
CA ARG A 223 -4.54 -7.72 25.47
C ARG A 223 -4.27 -7.89 26.97
N MET A 224 -4.75 -8.99 27.56
CA MET A 224 -4.65 -9.27 29.00
C MET A 224 -3.73 -10.45 29.29
N ALA A 225 -3.14 -10.46 30.50
CA ALA A 225 -2.32 -11.59 30.98
C ALA A 225 -3.06 -12.94 30.93
N GLU A 226 -4.39 -12.93 30.92
CA GLU A 226 -5.26 -14.11 30.77
C GLU A 226 -6.34 -13.88 29.70
N PRO A 227 -6.06 -14.26 28.44
CA PRO A 227 -7.05 -14.26 27.37
C PRO A 227 -8.24 -15.20 27.62
N THR A 228 -9.43 -14.83 27.15
CA THR A 228 -10.50 -15.83 26.99
C THR A 228 -10.13 -16.86 25.91
N GLU A 229 -10.78 -18.03 25.93
CA GLU A 229 -10.61 -19.02 24.87
C GLU A 229 -11.15 -18.51 23.52
N GLU A 230 -12.27 -17.79 23.53
CA GLU A 230 -12.91 -17.22 22.35
C GLU A 230 -12.02 -16.20 21.63
N GLU A 231 -11.37 -15.28 22.36
CA GLU A 231 -10.43 -14.31 21.79
C GLU A 231 -9.21 -15.00 21.16
N ARG A 232 -8.65 -16.00 21.85
CA ARG A 232 -7.54 -16.81 21.30
C ARG A 232 -7.96 -17.56 20.04
N MET A 233 -9.19 -18.09 20.02
CA MET A 233 -9.74 -18.78 18.86
C MET A 233 -9.91 -17.83 17.68
N GLN A 234 -10.47 -16.64 17.90
CA GLN A 234 -10.67 -15.67 16.83
C GLN A 234 -9.34 -15.19 16.24
N ALA A 235 -8.36 -14.84 17.09
CA ALA A 235 -7.03 -14.47 16.63
C ALA A 235 -6.35 -15.61 15.84
N ALA A 236 -6.50 -16.87 16.27
CA ALA A 236 -5.94 -18.01 15.57
C ALA A 236 -6.58 -18.22 14.18
N LYS A 237 -7.91 -18.09 14.06
CA LYS A 237 -8.64 -18.16 12.77
C LYS A 237 -8.16 -17.07 11.81
N LEU A 238 -7.99 -15.84 12.29
CA LEU A 238 -7.52 -14.71 11.46
C LEU A 238 -6.06 -14.90 11.00
N ARG A 239 -5.17 -15.45 11.85
CA ARG A 239 -3.81 -15.83 11.41
C ARG A 239 -3.83 -16.93 10.37
N ALA A 240 -4.70 -17.93 10.54
CA ALA A 240 -4.89 -18.98 9.54
C ALA A 240 -5.42 -18.41 8.22
N ALA A 241 -6.32 -17.42 8.28
CA ALA A 241 -6.83 -16.71 7.11
C ALA A 241 -5.72 -15.97 6.37
N SER A 242 -4.92 -15.16 7.07
CA SER A 242 -3.78 -14.41 6.49
C SER A 242 -2.79 -15.32 5.76
N GLY A 243 -2.48 -16.48 6.35
CA GLY A 243 -1.53 -17.44 5.80
C GLY A 243 -2.12 -18.43 4.78
N LEU A 244 -3.43 -18.40 4.52
CA LEU A 244 -4.10 -19.41 3.71
C LEU A 244 -3.44 -19.63 2.33
N PRO A 245 -3.16 -18.59 1.52
CA PRO A 245 -2.55 -18.78 0.21
C PRO A 245 -1.18 -19.47 0.30
N GLY A 246 -0.34 -19.06 1.27
CA GLY A 246 0.99 -19.64 1.49
C GLY A 246 0.94 -21.10 1.97
N MET A 247 -0.02 -21.43 2.85
CA MET A 247 -0.21 -22.80 3.32
C MET A 247 -0.67 -23.72 2.18
N VAL A 248 -1.64 -23.30 1.38
CA VAL A 248 -2.10 -24.09 0.23
C VAL A 248 -0.99 -24.23 -0.82
N ALA A 249 -0.25 -23.15 -1.09
CA ALA A 249 0.87 -23.17 -2.01
C ALA A 249 1.99 -24.10 -1.55
N GLY A 250 2.29 -24.16 -0.24
CA GLY A 250 3.35 -24.99 0.33
C GLY A 250 3.00 -26.47 0.47
N ILE A 251 1.76 -26.78 0.87
CA ILE A 251 1.34 -28.14 1.21
C ILE A 251 0.83 -28.90 -0.02
N PHE A 252 0.07 -28.23 -0.89
CA PHE A 252 -0.58 -28.84 -2.06
C PHE A 252 0.09 -28.45 -3.37
N ARG A 253 1.43 -28.38 -3.38
CA ARG A 253 2.24 -27.89 -4.52
C ARG A 253 1.88 -28.48 -5.88
N THR A 254 1.40 -29.71 -5.93
CA THR A 254 1.12 -30.46 -7.16
C THR A 254 -0.37 -30.59 -7.49
N SER A 255 -1.27 -29.94 -6.74
CA SER A 255 -2.71 -30.00 -7.05
C SER A 255 -3.02 -29.15 -8.29
N GLU A 256 -3.71 -29.77 -9.25
CA GLU A 256 -4.12 -29.17 -10.52
C GLU A 256 -5.21 -28.10 -10.33
N ASP A 257 -6.07 -28.26 -9.32
CA ASP A 257 -7.21 -27.37 -9.02
C ASP A 257 -6.89 -26.30 -7.97
N GLY A 258 -5.61 -25.92 -7.84
CA GLY A 258 -5.16 -24.93 -6.87
C GLY A 258 -5.07 -25.46 -5.43
N GLY A 259 -5.66 -26.60 -5.09
CA GLY A 259 -5.44 -27.29 -3.81
C GLY A 259 -6.30 -26.81 -2.64
N VAL A 260 -7.27 -25.90 -2.88
CA VAL A 260 -8.07 -25.28 -1.81
C VAL A 260 -9.08 -26.27 -1.23
N ASP A 261 -9.72 -27.08 -2.06
CA ASP A 261 -10.67 -28.11 -1.62
C ASP A 261 -9.97 -29.24 -0.87
N GLU A 262 -8.81 -29.69 -1.35
CA GLU A 262 -7.98 -30.65 -0.65
C GLU A 262 -7.46 -30.08 0.67
N PHE A 263 -7.05 -28.81 0.68
CA PHE A 263 -6.68 -28.13 1.92
C PHE A 263 -7.84 -28.11 2.90
N ARG A 264 -9.04 -27.68 2.47
CA ARG A 264 -10.27 -27.66 3.27
C ARG A 264 -10.54 -29.02 3.90
N ALA A 265 -10.52 -30.09 3.08
CA ALA A 265 -10.83 -31.44 3.51
C ALA A 265 -9.80 -32.04 4.47
N GLN A 266 -8.51 -31.77 4.28
CA GLN A 266 -7.44 -32.40 5.06
C GLN A 266 -7.10 -31.65 6.35
N MET A 267 -7.15 -30.32 6.33
CA MET A 267 -6.69 -29.50 7.46
C MET A 267 -7.39 -28.15 7.64
N GLY A 268 -7.92 -27.55 6.58
CA GLY A 268 -8.53 -26.21 6.61
C GLY A 268 -9.63 -26.12 7.66
N LEU A 269 -10.57 -27.06 7.69
CA LEU A 269 -11.61 -27.07 8.72
C LEU A 269 -11.02 -27.14 10.13
N LYS A 270 -10.04 -28.02 10.38
CA LYS A 270 -9.40 -28.13 11.70
C LYS A 270 -8.69 -26.85 12.12
N MET A 271 -8.02 -26.17 11.18
CA MET A 271 -7.37 -24.88 11.43
C MET A 271 -8.38 -23.79 11.78
N PHE A 272 -9.57 -23.87 11.18
CA PHE A 272 -10.72 -23.04 11.50
C PHE A 272 -11.60 -23.62 12.61
N ARG A 273 -11.12 -24.63 13.36
CA ARG A 273 -11.86 -25.26 14.49
C ARG A 273 -13.23 -25.82 14.10
N ASP A 274 -13.26 -26.48 12.95
CA ASP A 274 -14.44 -27.09 12.32
C ASP A 274 -15.54 -26.08 11.94
N ASP A 275 -15.20 -24.79 11.91
CA ASP A 275 -16.05 -23.70 11.45
C ASP A 275 -15.94 -23.56 9.92
N ALA A 276 -16.81 -24.29 9.22
CA ALA A 276 -16.87 -24.29 7.76
C ALA A 276 -17.27 -22.91 7.19
N GLU A 277 -18.18 -22.20 7.86
CA GLU A 277 -18.65 -20.89 7.41
C GLU A 277 -17.52 -19.86 7.47
N ALA A 278 -16.72 -19.86 8.54
CA ALA A 278 -15.54 -18.99 8.63
C ALA A 278 -14.48 -19.30 7.56
N PHE A 279 -14.23 -20.58 7.25
CA PHE A 279 -13.32 -20.96 6.17
C PHE A 279 -13.83 -20.47 4.81
N ASP A 280 -15.11 -20.76 4.51
CA ASP A 280 -15.73 -20.42 3.23
C ASP A 280 -15.81 -18.90 3.05
N ALA A 281 -16.05 -18.14 4.13
CA ALA A 281 -16.00 -16.68 4.13
C ALA A 281 -14.60 -16.13 3.83
N VAL A 282 -13.54 -16.75 4.35
CA VAL A 282 -12.15 -16.36 4.03
C VAL A 282 -11.82 -16.63 2.56
N VAL A 283 -12.19 -17.80 2.05
CA VAL A 283 -12.01 -18.12 0.63
C VAL A 283 -12.75 -17.11 -0.25
N ALA A 284 -13.99 -16.77 0.11
CA ALA A 284 -14.78 -15.77 -0.60
C ALA A 284 -14.17 -14.36 -0.54
N ALA A 285 -13.55 -13.98 0.59
CA ALA A 285 -12.90 -12.68 0.75
C ALA A 285 -11.67 -12.51 -0.15
N TYR A 286 -10.87 -13.57 -0.34
CA TYR A 286 -9.81 -13.54 -1.36
C TYR A 286 -10.38 -13.59 -2.78
N GLY A 287 -11.51 -14.27 -2.99
CA GLY A 287 -12.17 -14.35 -4.29
C GLY A 287 -11.24 -14.84 -5.39
N GLU A 288 -11.23 -14.13 -6.52
CA GLU A 288 -10.39 -14.47 -7.68
C GLU A 288 -8.88 -14.32 -7.43
N ALA A 289 -8.47 -13.62 -6.37
CA ALA A 289 -7.05 -13.48 -6.03
C ALA A 289 -6.45 -14.78 -5.48
N LEU A 290 -7.23 -15.60 -4.79
CA LEU A 290 -6.73 -16.81 -4.12
C LEU A 290 -5.98 -17.77 -5.06
N PRO A 291 -6.57 -18.24 -6.18
CA PRO A 291 -5.87 -19.18 -7.08
C PRO A 291 -4.60 -18.58 -7.69
N ASP A 292 -4.62 -17.29 -8.02
CA ASP A 292 -3.47 -16.61 -8.61
C ASP A 292 -2.35 -16.39 -7.60
N MET A 293 -2.68 -16.02 -6.36
CA MET A 293 -1.71 -15.96 -5.27
C MET A 293 -1.06 -17.33 -5.02
N ILE A 294 -1.85 -18.40 -4.98
CA ILE A 294 -1.33 -19.75 -4.77
C ILE A 294 -0.36 -20.12 -5.91
N ALA A 295 -0.73 -19.85 -7.16
CA ALA A 295 0.12 -20.11 -8.31
C ALA A 295 1.42 -19.29 -8.26
N PHE A 296 1.33 -18.01 -7.92
CA PHE A 296 2.48 -17.13 -7.76
C PHE A 296 3.41 -17.60 -6.63
N LEU A 297 2.86 -17.96 -5.46
CA LEU A 297 3.64 -18.46 -4.32
C LEU A 297 4.27 -19.84 -4.58
N ARG A 298 3.70 -20.65 -5.49
CA ARG A 298 4.35 -21.87 -6.00
C ARG A 298 5.47 -21.56 -6.98
N TYR A 299 5.37 -20.46 -7.73
CA TYR A 299 6.38 -20.02 -8.68
C TYR A 299 7.60 -19.40 -7.98
N VAL A 300 7.40 -18.59 -6.95
CA VAL A 300 8.46 -17.86 -6.19
C VAL A 300 9.68 -18.73 -5.85
N PRO A 301 9.54 -19.96 -5.30
CA PRO A 301 10.68 -20.83 -5.00
C PRO A 301 11.51 -21.27 -6.21
N THR A 302 11.01 -21.10 -7.44
CA THR A 302 11.72 -21.46 -8.69
C THR A 302 12.66 -20.36 -9.17
N VAL A 303 12.57 -19.16 -8.58
CA VAL A 303 13.36 -17.97 -8.94
C VAL A 303 14.09 -17.36 -7.71
N PRO A 304 14.79 -18.15 -6.89
CA PRO A 304 15.35 -17.68 -5.61
C PRO A 304 16.36 -16.53 -5.78
N ASP A 305 17.09 -16.51 -6.89
CA ASP A 305 18.12 -15.49 -7.18
C ASP A 305 17.52 -14.10 -7.45
N ARG A 306 16.20 -14.02 -7.68
CA ARG A 306 15.47 -12.77 -7.90
C ARG A 306 14.80 -12.23 -6.63
N LEU A 307 14.84 -12.97 -5.52
CA LEU A 307 14.24 -12.60 -4.22
C LEU A 307 15.13 -11.66 -3.41
N ASN A 308 15.64 -10.64 -4.06
CA ASN A 308 16.37 -9.54 -3.46
C ASN A 308 15.82 -8.21 -3.98
N VAL A 309 16.24 -7.11 -3.36
CA VAL A 309 15.80 -5.76 -3.73
C VAL A 309 15.97 -5.49 -5.22
N ASP A 310 17.12 -5.80 -5.81
CA ASP A 310 17.38 -5.51 -7.22
C ASP A 310 16.44 -6.30 -8.15
N GLY A 311 16.20 -7.57 -7.84
CA GLY A 311 15.28 -8.43 -8.60
C GLY A 311 13.83 -7.97 -8.51
N LEU A 312 13.35 -7.67 -7.30
CA LEU A 312 11.99 -7.18 -7.07
C LEU A 312 11.76 -5.78 -7.63
N CYS A 313 12.77 -4.90 -7.59
CA CYS A 313 12.69 -3.58 -8.21
C CYS A 313 12.72 -3.65 -9.75
N ALA A 314 13.39 -4.66 -10.33
CA ALA A 314 13.40 -4.86 -11.77
C ALA A 314 12.08 -5.43 -12.28
N ASP A 315 11.52 -6.40 -11.56
CA ASP A 315 10.24 -7.03 -11.87
C ASP A 315 9.60 -7.62 -10.60
N PRO A 316 8.59 -6.96 -10.00
CA PRO A 316 7.87 -7.48 -8.85
C PRO A 316 7.14 -8.80 -9.11
N SER A 317 6.84 -9.12 -10.38
CA SER A 317 6.23 -10.40 -10.76
C SER A 317 7.25 -11.54 -10.82
N LEU A 318 8.55 -11.22 -10.78
CA LEU A 318 9.65 -12.18 -10.81
C LEU A 318 9.68 -13.05 -12.07
N GLY A 319 9.02 -12.65 -13.15
CA GLY A 319 8.80 -13.42 -14.38
C GLY A 319 7.49 -14.22 -14.38
N PHE A 320 6.61 -14.04 -13.40
CA PHE A 320 5.31 -14.73 -13.36
C PHE A 320 4.37 -14.27 -14.48
N MET A 321 4.61 -13.08 -15.03
CA MET A 321 3.88 -12.57 -16.19
C MET A 321 4.45 -13.08 -17.53
N ASP A 322 5.56 -13.82 -17.55
CA ASP A 322 6.25 -14.29 -18.77
C ASP A 322 5.72 -15.63 -19.29
#